data_AF-A0A7S2WSC8-F1
#
_entry.id   AF-A0A7S2WSC8-F1
#
_cell.length_a   1.000
_cell.length_b   1.000
_cell.length_c   1.000
_cell.angle_alpha   90.00
_cell.angle_beta   90.00
_cell.angle_gamma   90.00
#
_symmetry.space_group_name_H-M   'P 1'
#
loop_
_entity.id
_entity.type
_entity.pdbx_description
1 polymer ?
#
loop_
_entity_poly.entity_id
_entity_poly.type
_entity_poly.pdbx_seq_one_letter_code
_entity_poly.pdbx_strand_id
1 'polypeptide(L)'
;RSSTFLFYTTQSGKASSGSLEVLRYAKSIILQNTIQTSQPSKIYPPRLIIEYAEIEIENGILTKESAESDKLTTSLTFAAEYTMNTKKFWARVKAVLGFVSAMCVVVWIMRTYHWLTRNNLPLEDGGGTISGFRVVIKSMSFLCHTISIFGFPFILAICSFFFVFFKLQEDVYIMLPSDSEYYGIGNEYFFFSASIQIIFWSQTVYISHLIYRQCQVDIFFIDWEKSKGRYADVSLWRMIMVVNEWNRLQSARKTSIEFNLFWIAFF
;
A
#
# COMPACT_ATOMS: atom_id res chain seq x y z
N ARG A 1 23.18 -47.97 -9.04
CA ARG A 1 23.22 -46.75 -9.89
C ARG A 1 22.58 -45.65 -9.07
N SER A 2 23.40 -44.92 -8.32
CA SER A 2 22.97 -44.09 -7.18
C SER A 2 22.24 -42.83 -7.65
N SER A 3 21.15 -42.50 -6.97
CA SER A 3 20.27 -41.34 -7.14
C SER A 3 20.92 -40.01 -6.70
N THR A 4 22.21 -39.83 -7.02
CA THR A 4 23.02 -38.64 -6.66
C THR A 4 22.82 -37.48 -7.64
N PHE A 5 21.81 -37.53 -8.51
CA PHE A 5 21.65 -36.56 -9.60
C PHE A 5 20.90 -35.28 -9.21
N LEU A 6 20.30 -35.23 -8.02
CA LEU A 6 19.33 -34.19 -7.65
C LEU A 6 19.85 -33.11 -6.70
N PHE A 7 20.81 -33.43 -5.82
CA PHE A 7 21.18 -32.53 -4.73
C PHE A 7 22.54 -31.85 -4.92
N TYR A 8 23.54 -32.56 -5.46
CA TYR A 8 24.85 -32.01 -5.77
C TYR A 8 25.51 -32.83 -6.87
N THR A 9 26.26 -32.17 -7.75
CA THR A 9 27.11 -32.80 -8.76
C THR A 9 28.45 -32.10 -8.79
N THR A 10 29.53 -32.87 -8.85
CA THR A 10 30.87 -32.36 -9.13
C THR A 10 31.09 -32.47 -10.63
N GLN A 11 31.25 -31.34 -11.31
CA GLN A 11 31.61 -31.31 -12.73
C GLN A 11 33.06 -30.88 -12.84
N SER A 12 33.95 -31.82 -13.18
CA SER A 12 35.35 -31.51 -13.49
C SER A 12 35.42 -31.01 -14.93
N GLY A 13 35.49 -29.69 -15.10
CA GLY A 13 35.71 -29.05 -16.40
C GLY A 13 37.20 -29.12 -16.73
N LYS A 14 37.58 -29.92 -17.73
CA LYS A 14 38.99 -30.03 -18.14
C LYS A 14 39.43 -28.77 -18.91
N ALA A 15 39.88 -27.74 -18.20
CA ALA A 15 40.71 -26.69 -18.77
C ALA A 15 42.14 -27.24 -18.96
N SER A 16 42.80 -26.87 -20.05
CA SER A 16 44.06 -27.46 -20.55
C SER A 16 45.31 -27.25 -19.68
N SER A 17 45.17 -26.86 -18.42
CA SER A 17 46.26 -26.75 -17.43
C SER A 17 45.66 -26.44 -16.06
N GLY A 18 45.32 -27.47 -15.27
CA GLY A 18 44.82 -27.34 -13.90
C GLY A 18 43.38 -27.88 -13.72
N SER A 19 43.18 -28.72 -12.70
CA SER A 19 41.88 -29.33 -12.39
C SER A 19 40.98 -28.33 -11.64
N LEU A 20 40.23 -27.51 -12.38
CA LEU A 20 39.11 -26.75 -11.83
C LEU A 20 37.93 -27.71 -11.61
N GLU A 21 37.51 -27.87 -10.36
CA GLU A 21 36.35 -28.67 -9.99
C GLU A 21 35.21 -27.72 -9.63
N VAL A 22 34.10 -27.77 -10.37
CA VAL A 22 32.92 -26.96 -10.05
C VAL A 22 31.93 -27.83 -9.28
N LEU A 23 31.57 -27.41 -8.07
CA LEU A 23 30.52 -28.03 -7.27
C LEU A 23 29.21 -27.32 -7.57
N ARG A 24 28.31 -28.00 -8.28
CA ARG A 24 26.94 -27.53 -8.49
C ARG A 24 26.04 -28.18 -7.44
N TYR A 25 25.32 -27.38 -6.67
CA TYR A 25 24.36 -27.86 -5.67
C TYR A 25 22.98 -27.26 -5.91
N ALA A 26 21.93 -27.97 -5.49
CA ALA A 26 20.58 -27.43 -5.53
C ALA A 26 20.44 -26.33 -4.48
N LYS A 27 20.18 -25.09 -4.92
CA LYS A 27 19.96 -23.93 -4.07
C LYS A 27 18.51 -23.85 -3.61
N SER A 28 17.57 -24.03 -4.53
CA SER A 28 16.14 -24.07 -4.23
C SER A 28 15.45 -25.23 -4.95
N ILE A 29 14.54 -25.90 -4.26
CA ILE A 29 13.70 -26.97 -4.80
C ILE A 29 12.26 -26.60 -4.52
N ILE A 30 11.51 -26.30 -5.58
CA ILE A 30 10.11 -25.86 -5.50
C ILE A 30 9.23 -26.93 -6.16
N LEU A 31 8.36 -27.55 -5.36
CA LEU A 31 7.31 -28.43 -5.87
C LEU A 31 6.03 -27.62 -6.07
N GLN A 32 5.68 -27.37 -7.32
CA GLN A 32 4.54 -26.55 -7.70
C GLN A 32 3.33 -27.43 -8.06
N ASN A 33 2.26 -27.30 -7.27
CA ASN A 33 1.00 -27.99 -7.45
C ASN A 33 -0.07 -27.01 -7.91
N THR A 34 -0.58 -27.18 -9.13
CA THR A 34 -1.58 -26.27 -9.70
C THR A 34 -2.98 -26.89 -9.68
N ILE A 35 -3.96 -26.22 -9.07
CA ILE A 35 -5.36 -26.68 -9.02
C ILE A 35 -6.10 -26.33 -10.32
N GLN A 36 -6.96 -27.23 -10.79
CA GLN A 36 -7.79 -26.99 -11.98
C GLN A 36 -8.99 -26.11 -11.63
N THR A 37 -9.09 -24.92 -12.24
CA THR A 37 -10.19 -23.97 -12.00
C THR A 37 -11.58 -24.52 -12.36
N SER A 38 -11.66 -25.46 -13.30
CA SER A 38 -12.94 -26.04 -13.77
C SER A 38 -13.44 -27.21 -12.92
N GLN A 39 -12.54 -27.89 -12.20
CA GLN A 39 -12.83 -29.08 -11.39
C GLN A 39 -11.99 -29.01 -10.11
N PRO A 40 -12.51 -28.41 -9.02
CA PRO A 40 -11.72 -28.13 -7.81
C PRO A 40 -11.21 -29.38 -7.09
N SER A 41 -11.78 -30.56 -7.37
CA SER A 41 -11.29 -31.85 -6.86
C SER A 41 -10.10 -32.41 -7.64
N LYS A 42 -9.62 -31.72 -8.69
CA LYS A 42 -8.49 -32.17 -9.53
C LYS A 42 -7.34 -31.17 -9.54
N ILE A 43 -6.14 -31.74 -9.56
CA ILE A 43 -4.86 -31.04 -9.67
C ILE A 43 -4.21 -31.39 -11.00
N TYR A 44 -3.51 -30.43 -11.60
CA TYR A 44 -2.61 -30.68 -12.72
C TYR A 44 -1.39 -31.50 -12.25
N PRO A 45 -0.68 -32.17 -13.17
CA PRO A 45 0.57 -32.85 -12.84
C PRO A 45 1.54 -31.90 -12.13
N PRO A 46 2.12 -32.30 -10.99
CA PRO A 46 3.00 -31.44 -10.21
C PRO A 46 4.28 -31.12 -10.98
N ARG A 47 4.74 -29.88 -10.91
CA ARG A 47 5.97 -29.43 -11.56
C ARG A 47 7.06 -29.24 -10.51
N LEU A 48 8.19 -29.93 -10.68
CA LEU A 48 9.38 -29.73 -9.85
C LEU A 48 10.31 -28.72 -10.52
N ILE A 49 10.57 -27.61 -9.85
CA ILE A 49 11.50 -26.56 -10.29
C ILE A 49 12.72 -26.63 -9.36
N ILE A 50 13.90 -26.77 -9.93
CA ILE A 50 15.16 -26.87 -9.18
C ILE A 50 16.09 -25.79 -9.69
N GLU A 51 16.49 -24.88 -8.82
CA GLU A 51 17.53 -23.89 -9.08
C GLU A 51 18.85 -24.42 -8.55
N TYR A 52 19.86 -24.45 -9.42
CA TYR A 52 21.20 -24.86 -9.05
C TYR A 52 22.10 -23.62 -8.89
N ALA A 53 22.98 -23.66 -7.91
CA ALA A 53 24.06 -22.70 -7.75
C ALA A 53 25.41 -23.42 -7.83
N GLU A 54 26.43 -22.70 -8.23
CA GLU A 54 27.77 -23.22 -8.48
C GLU A 54 28.76 -22.57 -7.53
N ILE A 55 29.64 -23.40 -6.97
CA ILE A 55 30.81 -22.98 -6.21
C ILE A 55 32.02 -23.51 -6.95
N GLU A 56 32.96 -22.62 -7.25
CA GLU A 56 34.24 -22.99 -7.83
C GLU A 56 35.16 -23.55 -6.74
N ILE A 57 35.76 -24.71 -6.99
CA ILE A 57 36.74 -25.34 -6.10
C ILE A 57 38.09 -25.33 -6.81
N GLU A 58 39.06 -24.65 -6.21
CA GLU A 58 40.44 -24.61 -6.70
C GLU A 58 41.33 -25.51 -5.83
N ASN A 59 41.99 -26.51 -6.44
CA ASN A 59 42.94 -27.41 -5.76
C ASN A 59 42.43 -28.09 -4.48
N GLY A 60 41.14 -28.47 -4.44
CA GLY A 60 40.54 -29.16 -3.28
C GLY A 60 40.33 -28.26 -2.05
N ILE A 61 40.56 -26.95 -2.18
CA ILE A 61 40.33 -25.95 -1.14
C ILE A 61 39.28 -24.97 -1.67
N LEU A 62 38.19 -24.79 -0.94
CA LEU A 62 37.20 -23.74 -1.24
C LEU A 62 37.92 -22.38 -1.18
N THR A 63 37.98 -21.67 -2.32
CA THR A 63 38.78 -20.45 -2.44
C THR A 63 38.25 -19.38 -1.48
N LYS A 64 39.12 -18.91 -0.58
CA LYS A 64 38.82 -18.05 0.57
C LYS A 64 38.35 -16.62 0.24
N GLU A 65 38.08 -16.28 -1.02
CA GLU A 65 37.43 -14.99 -1.36
C GLU A 65 35.91 -15.02 -1.15
N SER A 66 35.33 -16.19 -0.88
CA SER A 66 33.97 -16.34 -0.36
C SER A 66 33.93 -16.63 1.16
N ALA A 67 35.09 -16.50 1.83
CA ALA A 67 35.27 -16.73 3.27
C ALA A 67 35.23 -15.42 4.06
N GLU A 68 34.07 -14.75 4.05
CA GLU A 68 33.64 -14.05 5.27
C GLU A 68 32.86 -15.08 6.11
N SER A 69 33.59 -15.62 7.06
CA SER A 69 33.28 -16.75 7.93
C SER A 69 32.09 -16.46 8.85
N ASP A 70 30.88 -16.76 8.37
CA ASP A 70 29.74 -17.16 9.23
C ASP A 70 28.58 -17.89 8.50
N LYS A 71 28.74 -18.29 7.22
CA LYS A 71 27.66 -18.94 6.42
C LYS A 71 28.13 -20.06 5.48
N LEU A 72 28.93 -21.02 5.96
CA LEU A 72 29.10 -22.31 5.26
C LEU A 72 27.92 -23.27 5.53
N THR A 73 26.79 -22.76 6.01
CA THR A 73 25.49 -23.44 5.97
C THR A 73 24.75 -22.92 4.74
N THR A 74 25.11 -23.46 3.58
CA THR A 74 24.38 -23.16 2.34
C THR A 74 22.95 -23.69 2.51
N SER A 75 21.99 -22.78 2.70
CA SER A 75 20.62 -23.15 3.04
C SER A 75 19.88 -23.65 1.82
N LEU A 76 19.73 -24.97 1.69
CA LEU A 76 18.80 -25.58 0.75
C LEU A 76 17.37 -25.15 1.12
N THR A 77 16.71 -24.40 0.24
CA THR A 77 15.31 -24.02 0.45
C THR A 77 14.40 -24.99 -0.27
N PHE A 78 13.64 -25.78 0.47
CA PHE A 78 12.56 -26.62 -0.07
C PHE A 78 11.22 -25.93 0.16
N ALA A 79 10.46 -25.69 -0.91
CA ALA A 79 9.14 -25.09 -0.84
C ALA A 79 8.13 -25.92 -1.63
N ALA A 80 6.94 -26.11 -1.06
CA ALA A 80 5.80 -26.66 -1.77
C ALA A 80 4.82 -25.52 -2.06
N GLU A 81 4.69 -25.15 -3.32
CA GLU A 81 3.83 -24.04 -3.76
C GLU A 81 2.51 -24.58 -4.32
N TYR A 82 1.41 -24.10 -3.78
CA TYR A 82 0.09 -24.39 -4.32
C TYR A 82 -0.40 -23.17 -5.10
N THR A 83 -0.63 -23.33 -6.41
CA THR A 83 -0.97 -22.24 -7.31
C THR A 83 -2.31 -22.45 -8.00
N MET A 84 -3.00 -21.34 -8.29
CA MET A 84 -4.28 -21.35 -8.98
C MET A 84 -4.28 -20.30 -10.09
N ASN A 85 -4.97 -20.58 -11.20
CA ASN A 85 -5.15 -19.58 -12.24
C ASN A 85 -6.18 -18.52 -11.80
N THR A 86 -5.68 -17.35 -11.42
CA THR A 86 -6.42 -16.19 -10.90
C THR A 86 -6.84 -15.18 -11.99
N LYS A 87 -6.56 -15.44 -13.28
CA LYS A 87 -6.78 -14.46 -14.37
C LYS A 87 -8.23 -13.94 -14.43
N LYS A 88 -9.21 -14.83 -14.26
CA LYS A 88 -10.65 -14.47 -14.24
C LYS A 88 -11.03 -13.64 -13.01
N PHE A 89 -10.37 -13.88 -11.88
CA PHE A 89 -10.57 -13.09 -10.67
C PHE A 89 -10.05 -11.67 -10.87
N TRP A 90 -8.80 -11.52 -11.32
CA TRP A 90 -8.19 -10.21 -11.60
C TRP A 90 -8.91 -9.42 -12.69
N ALA A 91 -9.48 -10.09 -13.70
CA ALA A 91 -10.34 -9.42 -14.69
C ALA A 91 -11.58 -8.76 -14.05
N ARG A 92 -12.24 -9.46 -13.11
CA ARG A 92 -13.39 -8.93 -12.37
C ARG A 92 -13.00 -7.81 -11.42
N VAL A 93 -11.90 -7.97 -10.67
CA VAL A 93 -11.36 -6.93 -9.78
C VAL A 93 -11.05 -5.64 -10.56
N LYS A 94 -10.41 -5.75 -11.73
CA LYS A 94 -10.14 -4.59 -12.61
C LYS A 94 -11.42 -3.91 -13.10
N ALA A 95 -12.48 -4.66 -13.39
CA ALA A 95 -13.77 -4.10 -13.78
C ALA A 95 -14.41 -3.29 -12.63
N VAL A 96 -14.41 -3.84 -11.41
CA VAL A 96 -14.92 -3.14 -10.22
C VAL A 96 -14.06 -1.91 -9.89
N LEU A 97 -12.73 -2.03 -9.99
CA LEU A 97 -11.81 -0.90 -9.82
C LEU A 97 -12.13 0.24 -10.80
N GLY A 98 -12.43 -0.09 -12.06
CA GLY A 98 -12.86 0.89 -13.06
C GLY A 98 -14.16 1.60 -12.70
N PHE A 99 -15.12 0.88 -12.12
CA PHE A 99 -16.37 1.47 -11.62
C PHE A 99 -16.13 2.41 -10.42
N VAL A 100 -15.35 1.95 -9.43
CA VAL A 100 -15.03 2.74 -8.23
C VAL A 100 -14.21 3.99 -8.59
N SER A 101 -13.28 3.89 -9.54
CA SER A 101 -12.50 5.04 -10.00
C SER A 101 -13.37 6.06 -10.75
N ALA A 102 -14.35 5.62 -11.55
CA ALA A 102 -15.32 6.53 -12.16
C ALA A 102 -16.14 7.29 -11.10
N MET A 103 -16.63 6.60 -10.06
CA MET A 103 -17.32 7.24 -8.93
C MET A 103 -16.42 8.23 -8.19
N CYS A 104 -15.15 7.87 -7.98
CA CYS A 104 -14.14 8.75 -7.38
C CYS A 104 -13.99 10.06 -8.19
N VAL A 105 -13.92 9.98 -9.52
CA VAL A 105 -13.82 11.16 -10.39
C VAL A 105 -15.07 12.04 -10.29
N VAL A 106 -16.27 11.45 -10.32
CA VAL A 106 -17.53 12.20 -10.19
C VAL A 106 -17.59 12.96 -8.86
N VAL A 107 -17.28 12.29 -7.75
CA VAL A 107 -17.26 12.92 -6.42
C VAL A 107 -16.20 14.02 -6.35
N TRP A 108 -15.01 13.80 -6.93
CA TRP A 108 -13.97 14.82 -6.99
C TRP A 108 -14.43 16.07 -7.76
N ILE A 109 -15.08 15.91 -8.92
CA ILE A 109 -15.62 17.02 -9.72
C ILE A 109 -16.68 17.78 -8.91
N MET A 110 -17.65 17.07 -8.32
CA MET A 110 -18.71 17.68 -7.51
C MET A 110 -18.14 18.50 -6.35
N ARG A 111 -17.16 17.95 -5.63
CA ARG A 111 -16.49 18.64 -4.51
C ARG A 111 -15.75 19.89 -4.97
N THR A 112 -15.08 19.82 -6.12
CA THR A 112 -14.34 20.94 -6.70
C THR A 112 -15.30 22.03 -7.18
N TYR A 113 -16.40 21.65 -7.84
CA TYR A 113 -17.44 22.57 -8.29
C TYR A 113 -18.12 23.29 -7.11
N HIS A 114 -18.58 22.54 -6.09
CA HIS A 114 -19.18 23.14 -4.90
C HIS A 114 -18.22 24.09 -4.17
N TRP A 115 -16.92 23.74 -4.11
CA TRP A 115 -15.94 24.65 -3.54
C TRP A 115 -15.80 25.92 -4.39
N LEU A 116 -15.70 25.80 -5.71
CA LEU A 116 -15.58 26.95 -6.62
C LEU A 116 -16.76 27.91 -6.48
N THR A 117 -17.99 27.39 -6.52
CA THR A 117 -19.23 28.18 -6.37
C THR A 117 -19.30 28.88 -5.02
N ARG A 118 -18.81 28.26 -3.93
CA ARG A 118 -18.86 28.89 -2.59
C ARG A 118 -17.80 29.96 -2.37
N ASN A 119 -16.69 29.91 -3.10
CA ASN A 119 -15.61 30.88 -2.94
C ASN A 119 -15.74 32.08 -3.88
N ASN A 120 -16.79 32.14 -4.74
CA ASN A 120 -17.11 33.26 -5.63
C ASN A 120 -15.85 33.98 -6.16
N LEU A 121 -14.86 33.23 -6.65
CA LEU A 121 -13.67 33.87 -7.22
C LEU A 121 -14.12 34.49 -8.54
N PRO A 122 -14.16 35.83 -8.69
CA PRO A 122 -14.48 36.44 -9.96
C PRO A 122 -13.39 35.99 -10.94
N LEU A 123 -13.82 35.27 -11.98
CA LEU A 123 -12.98 34.87 -13.11
C LEU A 123 -12.74 36.04 -14.08
N GLU A 124 -13.16 37.25 -13.73
CA GLU A 124 -13.04 38.44 -14.57
C GLU A 124 -11.84 39.31 -14.20
N ASP A 125 -11.00 39.49 -15.22
CA ASP A 125 -10.12 40.60 -15.53
C ASP A 125 -8.94 40.94 -14.61
N GLY A 126 -7.76 40.53 -15.09
CA GLY A 126 -6.49 41.24 -14.83
C GLY A 126 -5.64 40.74 -13.66
N GLY A 127 -6.15 39.82 -12.83
CA GLY A 127 -5.53 39.41 -11.56
C GLY A 127 -4.82 38.05 -11.56
N GLY A 128 -3.89 37.80 -12.49
CA GLY A 128 -2.70 36.95 -12.32
C GLY A 128 -2.86 35.42 -12.10
N THR A 129 -2.03 34.66 -12.79
CA THR A 129 -1.74 33.21 -12.71
C THR A 129 -1.82 32.55 -11.30
N ILE A 130 -1.66 33.35 -10.25
CA ILE A 130 -1.73 32.98 -8.82
C ILE A 130 -3.13 32.52 -8.39
N SER A 131 -4.21 33.09 -8.96
CA SER A 131 -5.58 32.66 -8.65
C SER A 131 -5.88 31.26 -9.19
N GLY A 132 -5.47 30.99 -10.44
CA GLY A 132 -5.58 29.66 -11.06
C GLY A 132 -4.76 28.60 -10.33
N PHE A 133 -3.54 28.91 -9.93
CA PHE A 133 -2.68 27.98 -9.17
C PHE A 133 -3.30 27.55 -7.84
N ARG A 134 -3.99 28.46 -7.13
CA ARG A 134 -4.71 28.15 -5.89
C ARG A 134 -5.86 27.16 -6.14
N VAL A 135 -6.62 27.33 -7.23
CA VAL A 135 -7.68 26.40 -7.62
C VAL A 135 -7.11 25.02 -7.94
N VAL A 136 -5.98 24.97 -8.67
CA VAL A 136 -5.31 23.70 -9.02
C VAL A 136 -4.81 22.97 -7.78
N ILE A 137 -4.11 23.64 -6.86
CA ILE A 137 -3.66 23.01 -5.60
C ILE A 137 -4.86 22.48 -4.81
N LYS A 138 -5.94 23.26 -4.72
CA LYS A 138 -7.11 22.88 -3.97
C LYS A 138 -7.83 21.67 -4.57
N SER A 139 -7.99 21.67 -5.89
CA SER A 139 -8.56 20.56 -6.66
C SER A 139 -7.70 19.30 -6.53
N MET A 140 -6.38 19.42 -6.61
CA MET A 140 -5.45 18.30 -6.43
C MET A 140 -5.53 17.73 -5.00
N SER A 141 -5.61 18.59 -3.98
CA SER A 141 -5.79 18.16 -2.59
C SER A 141 -7.11 17.39 -2.41
N PHE A 142 -8.20 17.80 -3.07
CA PHE A 142 -9.46 17.05 -3.07
C PHE A 142 -9.37 15.72 -3.84
N LEU A 143 -8.64 15.68 -4.95
CA LEU A 143 -8.38 14.43 -5.69
C LEU A 143 -7.68 13.43 -4.77
N CYS A 144 -6.57 13.84 -4.15
CA CYS A 144 -5.78 12.99 -3.26
C CYS A 144 -6.64 12.40 -2.13
N HIS A 145 -7.46 13.22 -1.50
CA HIS A 145 -8.34 12.74 -0.44
C HIS A 145 -9.44 11.79 -0.95
N THR A 146 -10.00 12.07 -2.13
CA THR A 146 -11.06 11.24 -2.71
C THR A 146 -10.53 9.86 -3.11
N ILE A 147 -9.30 9.79 -3.63
CA ILE A 147 -8.59 8.52 -3.88
C ILE A 147 -8.45 7.71 -2.58
N SER A 148 -8.10 8.37 -1.46
CA SER A 148 -7.96 7.67 -0.17
C SER A 148 -9.31 7.17 0.36
N ILE A 149 -10.37 7.99 0.30
CA ILE A 149 -11.72 7.63 0.77
C ILE A 149 -12.28 6.40 0.06
N PHE A 150 -12.11 6.30 -1.26
CA PHE A 150 -12.62 5.16 -2.04
C PHE A 150 -11.62 4.00 -2.11
N GLY A 151 -10.33 4.29 -2.18
CA GLY A 151 -9.28 3.30 -2.34
C GLY A 151 -9.07 2.45 -1.08
N PHE A 152 -9.12 3.04 0.12
CA PHE A 152 -8.94 2.31 1.37
C PHE A 152 -9.99 1.20 1.58
N PRO A 153 -11.31 1.48 1.58
CA PRO A 153 -12.32 0.43 1.76
C PRO A 153 -12.31 -0.59 0.61
N PHE A 154 -11.96 -0.18 -0.62
CA PHE A 154 -11.83 -1.10 -1.74
C PHE A 154 -10.71 -2.13 -1.52
N ILE A 155 -9.51 -1.68 -1.13
CA ILE A 155 -8.39 -2.58 -0.83
C ILE A 155 -8.71 -3.44 0.40
N LEU A 156 -9.28 -2.85 1.45
CA LEU A 156 -9.67 -3.59 2.64
C LEU A 156 -10.71 -4.67 2.32
N ALA A 157 -11.70 -4.39 1.46
CA ALA A 157 -12.70 -5.36 1.04
C ALA A 157 -12.09 -6.53 0.27
N ILE A 158 -11.12 -6.28 -0.62
CA ILE A 158 -10.43 -7.36 -1.35
C ILE A 158 -9.54 -8.16 -0.40
N CYS A 159 -8.79 -7.51 0.50
CA CYS A 159 -7.99 -8.20 1.51
C CYS A 159 -8.86 -9.06 2.44
N SER A 160 -10.02 -8.53 2.86
CA SER A 160 -10.99 -9.26 3.69
C SER A 160 -11.62 -10.42 2.93
N PHE A 161 -11.91 -10.24 1.64
CA PHE A 161 -12.36 -11.33 0.76
C PHE A 161 -11.31 -12.45 0.74
N PHE A 162 -10.04 -12.15 0.46
CA PHE A 162 -8.99 -13.17 0.50
C PHE A 162 -8.85 -13.81 1.88
N PHE A 163 -8.91 -13.03 2.97
CA PHE A 163 -8.80 -13.54 4.32
C PHE A 163 -9.93 -14.55 4.65
N VAL A 164 -11.18 -14.16 4.40
CA VAL A 164 -12.35 -14.99 4.71
C VAL A 164 -12.33 -16.27 3.87
N PHE A 165 -12.17 -16.15 2.55
CA PHE A 165 -12.20 -17.32 1.68
C PHE A 165 -10.98 -18.23 1.83
N PHE A 166 -9.83 -17.69 2.26
CA PHE A 166 -8.66 -18.52 2.53
C PHE A 166 -8.77 -19.26 3.87
N LYS A 167 -9.33 -18.63 4.90
CA LYS A 167 -9.40 -19.21 6.27
C LYS A 167 -10.67 -20.01 6.54
N LEU A 168 -11.81 -19.67 5.93
CA LEU A 168 -13.11 -20.32 6.16
C LEU A 168 -13.51 -21.28 5.03
N GLN A 169 -12.53 -21.87 4.32
CA GLN A 169 -12.81 -22.85 3.28
C GLN A 169 -12.75 -24.29 3.82
N GLU A 170 -13.83 -25.06 3.61
CA GLU A 170 -13.84 -26.52 3.75
C GLU A 170 -13.32 -27.18 2.46
N ASP A 171 -13.68 -26.62 1.29
CA ASP A 171 -13.21 -27.00 -0.05
C ASP A 171 -12.39 -25.87 -0.68
N VAL A 172 -11.31 -26.20 -1.41
CA VAL A 172 -10.38 -25.19 -1.96
C VAL A 172 -10.98 -24.46 -3.16
N TYR A 173 -11.57 -23.29 -2.93
CA TYR A 173 -12.17 -22.45 -3.98
C TYR A 173 -11.23 -21.34 -4.48
N ILE A 174 -10.39 -20.78 -3.60
CA ILE A 174 -9.44 -19.73 -3.96
C ILE A 174 -8.18 -19.86 -3.13
N MET A 175 -7.02 -19.77 -3.79
CA MET A 175 -5.74 -19.72 -3.11
C MET A 175 -5.21 -18.30 -3.10
N LEU A 176 -4.42 -17.99 -2.07
CA LEU A 176 -3.63 -16.76 -2.05
C LEU A 176 -2.74 -16.72 -3.29
N PRO A 177 -2.51 -15.54 -3.88
CA PRO A 177 -1.51 -15.38 -4.91
C PRO A 177 -0.16 -15.93 -4.44
N SER A 178 0.57 -16.61 -5.32
CA SER A 178 1.91 -17.10 -5.01
C SER A 178 2.92 -15.96 -5.09
N ASP A 179 3.59 -15.69 -3.97
CA ASP A 179 4.71 -14.74 -3.97
C ASP A 179 5.94 -15.44 -4.54
N SER A 180 6.15 -15.27 -5.83
CA SER A 180 7.30 -15.83 -6.53
C SER A 180 8.12 -14.70 -7.11
N GLU A 181 9.35 -14.58 -6.61
CA GLU A 181 10.32 -13.56 -7.00
C GLU A 181 10.55 -13.52 -8.52
N TYR A 182 10.38 -14.68 -9.18
CA TYR A 182 10.51 -14.86 -10.61
C TYR A 182 9.60 -13.96 -11.46
N TYR A 183 8.43 -13.56 -10.96
CA TYR A 183 7.45 -12.83 -11.76
C TYR A 183 7.64 -11.31 -11.75
N GLY A 184 8.48 -10.74 -10.87
CA GLY A 184 8.81 -9.30 -10.83
C GLY A 184 7.57 -8.40 -10.93
N ILE A 185 7.37 -7.79 -12.11
CA ILE A 185 6.25 -6.87 -12.43
C ILE A 185 4.90 -7.61 -12.58
N GLY A 186 4.93 -8.90 -12.93
CA GLY A 186 3.76 -9.77 -13.00
C GLY A 186 3.30 -10.31 -11.65
N ASN A 187 3.98 -9.97 -10.55
CA ASN A 187 3.59 -10.41 -9.21
C ASN A 187 2.27 -9.74 -8.80
N GLU A 188 1.30 -10.56 -8.42
CA GLU A 188 -0.03 -10.11 -8.02
C GLU A 188 -0.01 -9.26 -6.73
N TYR A 189 0.98 -9.48 -5.86
CA TYR A 189 1.18 -8.66 -4.65
C TYR A 189 1.61 -7.23 -4.95
N PHE A 190 2.21 -6.98 -6.11
CA PHE A 190 2.62 -5.63 -6.52
C PHE A 190 1.42 -4.68 -6.54
N PHE A 191 0.25 -5.15 -7.00
CA PHE A 191 -0.98 -4.35 -7.01
C PHE A 191 -1.35 -3.85 -5.61
N PHE A 192 -1.30 -4.73 -4.60
CA PHE A 192 -1.63 -4.38 -3.22
C PHE A 192 -0.61 -3.42 -2.62
N SER A 193 0.69 -3.72 -2.79
CA SER A 193 1.78 -2.88 -2.29
C SER A 193 1.73 -1.46 -2.87
N ALA A 194 1.61 -1.35 -4.20
CA ALA A 194 1.52 -0.07 -4.88
C ALA A 194 0.24 0.69 -4.48
N SER A 195 -0.90 0.01 -4.38
CA SER A 195 -2.17 0.65 -4.00
C SER A 195 -2.12 1.22 -2.58
N ILE A 196 -1.58 0.46 -1.62
CA ILE A 196 -1.44 0.92 -0.22
C ILE A 196 -0.52 2.14 -0.15
N GLN A 197 0.62 2.11 -0.85
CA GLN A 197 1.55 3.24 -0.90
C GLN A 197 0.89 4.49 -1.49
N ILE A 198 0.17 4.35 -2.61
CA ILE A 198 -0.56 5.46 -3.24
C ILE A 198 -1.60 6.04 -2.27
N ILE A 199 -2.42 5.19 -1.64
CA ILE A 199 -3.44 5.63 -0.69
C ILE A 199 -2.81 6.37 0.50
N PHE A 200 -1.74 5.82 1.06
CA PHE A 200 -1.01 6.38 2.20
C PHE A 200 -0.44 7.77 1.89
N TRP A 201 0.31 7.89 0.78
CA TRP A 201 0.89 9.16 0.38
C TRP A 201 -0.16 10.20 0.01
N SER A 202 -1.22 9.77 -0.69
CA SER A 202 -2.34 10.61 -1.06
C SER A 202 -3.05 11.21 0.17
N GLN A 203 -3.29 10.40 1.20
CA GLN A 203 -3.88 10.86 2.45
C GLN A 203 -2.91 11.77 3.24
N THR A 204 -1.63 11.44 3.25
CA THR A 204 -0.59 12.23 3.92
C THR A 204 -0.52 13.64 3.34
N VAL A 205 -0.45 13.75 2.00
CA VAL A 205 -0.43 15.05 1.29
C VAL A 205 -1.68 15.87 1.62
N TYR A 206 -2.86 15.24 1.67
CA TYR A 206 -4.09 15.94 2.04
C TYR A 206 -4.06 16.48 3.47
N ILE A 207 -3.63 15.66 4.44
CA ILE A 207 -3.53 16.06 5.85
C ILE A 207 -2.49 17.17 6.02
N SER A 208 -1.33 17.08 5.37
CA SER A 208 -0.30 18.13 5.42
C SER A 208 -0.84 19.46 4.87
N HIS A 209 -1.56 19.44 3.74
CA HIS A 209 -2.20 20.64 3.20
C HIS A 209 -3.28 21.21 4.13
N LEU A 210 -4.03 20.33 4.83
CA LEU A 210 -5.01 20.75 5.83
C LEU A 210 -4.34 21.46 7.01
N ILE A 211 -3.26 20.88 7.57
CA ILE A 211 -2.49 21.45 8.68
C ILE A 211 -1.89 22.80 8.26
N TYR A 212 -1.26 22.85 7.08
CA TYR A 212 -0.70 24.10 6.55
C TYR A 212 -1.74 25.23 6.51
N ARG A 213 -2.96 24.93 6.02
CA ARG A 213 -4.04 25.92 6.05
C ARG A 213 -4.47 26.29 7.45
N GLN A 214 -4.54 25.34 8.38
CA GLN A 214 -4.93 25.61 9.77
C GLN A 214 -3.91 26.52 10.47
N CYS A 215 -2.62 26.38 10.18
CA CYS A 215 -1.57 27.25 10.71
C CYS A 215 -1.60 28.69 10.16
N GLN A 216 -2.34 28.95 9.09
CA GLN A 216 -2.45 30.29 8.47
C GLN A 216 -3.72 31.04 8.85
N VAL A 217 -4.59 30.45 9.68
CA VAL A 217 -5.83 31.11 10.10
C VAL A 217 -5.57 31.93 11.35
N ASP A 218 -5.54 33.25 11.18
CA ASP A 218 -5.58 34.20 12.29
C ASP A 218 -7.03 34.38 12.75
N ILE A 219 -7.29 34.07 14.02
CA ILE A 219 -8.62 34.21 14.62
C ILE A 219 -8.63 35.49 15.45
N PHE A 220 -9.43 36.46 15.03
CA PHE A 220 -9.66 37.69 15.77
C PHE A 220 -10.99 37.61 16.52
N PHE A 221 -10.95 37.76 17.85
CA PHE A 221 -12.15 37.90 18.66
C PHE A 221 -12.55 39.37 18.74
N ILE A 222 -13.78 39.68 18.35
CA ILE A 222 -14.37 41.00 18.50
C ILE A 222 -15.51 40.88 19.49
N ASP A 223 -15.34 41.50 20.66
CA ASP A 223 -16.43 41.65 21.65
C ASP A 223 -17.29 42.84 21.24
N TRP A 224 -18.54 42.58 20.86
CA TRP A 224 -19.50 43.61 20.40
C TRP A 224 -20.40 44.17 21.51
N GLU A 225 -20.11 43.85 22.78
CA GLU A 225 -20.88 44.38 23.90
C GLU A 225 -20.53 45.84 24.20
N LYS A 226 -21.57 46.65 24.39
CA LYS A 226 -21.44 48.07 24.72
C LYS A 226 -21.03 48.25 26.18
N SER A 227 -20.19 49.24 26.45
CA SER A 227 -19.93 49.68 27.81
C SER A 227 -21.23 50.06 28.53
N LYS A 228 -21.39 49.61 29.77
CA LYS A 228 -22.50 50.03 30.64
C LYS A 228 -22.19 51.40 31.25
N GLY A 229 -22.10 52.43 30.41
CA GLY A 229 -21.92 53.83 30.84
C GLY A 229 -20.88 54.61 30.03
N ARG A 230 -20.95 55.94 30.11
CA ARG A 230 -20.12 56.88 29.33
C ARG A 230 -18.62 56.84 29.68
N TYR A 231 -18.25 56.26 30.83
CA TYR A 231 -16.88 56.16 31.36
C TYR A 231 -16.53 54.75 31.89
N ALA A 232 -17.38 53.75 31.64
CA ALA A 232 -17.15 52.40 32.13
C ALA A 232 -16.48 51.57 31.05
N ASP A 233 -15.16 51.40 31.13
CA ASP A 233 -14.44 50.55 30.17
C ASP A 233 -14.89 49.09 30.29
N VAL A 234 -14.92 48.41 29.15
CA VAL A 234 -15.27 46.99 29.08
C VAL A 234 -14.20 46.17 29.80
N SER A 235 -14.60 45.36 30.77
CA SER A 235 -13.66 44.57 31.57
C SER A 235 -12.91 43.54 30.70
N LEU A 236 -11.57 43.57 30.76
CA LEU A 236 -10.69 42.59 30.08
C LEU A 236 -11.02 41.13 30.43
N TRP A 237 -11.57 40.88 31.62
CA TRP A 237 -11.99 39.56 32.08
C TRP A 237 -13.03 38.90 31.17
N ARG A 238 -13.91 39.67 30.52
CA ARG A 238 -14.89 39.13 29.56
C ARG A 238 -14.21 38.56 28.32
N MET A 239 -13.23 39.30 27.76
CA MET A 239 -12.41 38.82 26.65
C MET A 239 -11.61 37.58 27.04
N ILE A 240 -11.01 37.56 28.24
CA ILE A 240 -10.28 36.39 28.75
C ILE A 240 -11.19 35.16 28.86
N MET A 241 -12.42 35.30 29.37
CA MET A 241 -13.37 34.18 29.44
C MET A 241 -13.75 33.64 28.06
N VAL A 242 -13.98 34.52 27.08
CA VAL A 242 -14.29 34.11 25.70
C VAL A 242 -13.11 33.35 25.07
N VAL A 243 -11.88 33.85 25.25
CA VAL A 243 -10.67 33.17 24.79
C VAL A 243 -10.50 31.81 25.47
N ASN A 244 -10.79 31.72 26.76
CA ASN A 244 -10.67 30.47 27.52
C ASN A 244 -11.72 29.44 27.09
N GLU A 245 -12.97 29.85 26.84
CA GLU A 245 -14.01 28.97 26.32
C GLU A 245 -13.71 28.52 24.89
N TRP A 246 -13.15 29.40 24.06
CA TRP A 246 -12.67 29.02 22.73
C TRP A 246 -11.58 27.94 22.81
N ASN A 247 -10.61 28.09 23.72
CA ASN A 247 -9.57 27.08 23.95
C ASN A 247 -10.17 25.73 24.41
N ARG A 248 -11.21 25.78 25.25
CA ARG A 248 -11.98 24.58 25.64
C ARG A 248 -12.69 23.93 24.45
N LEU A 249 -13.26 24.73 23.56
CA LEU A 249 -13.93 24.24 22.35
C LEU A 249 -12.95 23.69 21.29
N GLN A 250 -11.70 24.15 21.26
CA GLN A 250 -10.67 23.56 20.40
C GLN A 250 -10.24 22.16 20.85
N SER A 251 -10.24 21.91 22.15
CA SER A 251 -9.98 20.58 22.73
C SER A 251 -11.22 19.66 22.72
N ALA A 252 -12.42 20.24 22.61
CA ALA A 252 -13.66 19.50 22.41
C ALA A 252 -13.68 18.85 21.00
N ARG A 253 -13.41 17.55 20.95
CA ARG A 253 -13.41 16.79 19.70
C ARG A 253 -14.86 16.59 19.24
N LYS A 254 -15.20 17.02 18.01
CA LYS A 254 -16.55 16.84 17.43
C LYS A 254 -16.96 15.37 17.25
N THR A 255 -16.00 14.45 17.27
CA THR A 255 -16.22 13.02 17.08
C THR A 255 -15.63 12.26 18.26
N SER A 256 -16.35 11.24 18.74
CA SER A 256 -15.83 10.35 19.77
C SER A 256 -14.77 9.43 19.15
N ILE A 257 -13.58 9.40 19.77
CA ILE A 257 -12.48 8.55 19.32
C ILE A 257 -12.85 7.08 19.40
N GLU A 258 -13.60 6.69 20.43
CA GLU A 258 -14.04 5.31 20.64
C GLU A 258 -14.97 4.84 19.52
N PHE A 259 -15.88 5.69 19.07
CA PHE A 259 -16.75 5.39 17.94
C PHE A 259 -15.96 5.28 16.62
N ASN A 260 -14.99 6.16 16.40
CA ASN A 260 -14.11 6.06 15.23
C ASN A 260 -13.22 4.81 15.27
N LEU A 261 -12.67 4.46 16.43
CA LEU A 261 -11.86 3.26 16.61
C LEU A 261 -12.68 1.99 16.43
N PHE A 262 -13.92 1.96 16.93
CA PHE A 262 -14.86 0.87 16.67
C PHE A 262 -15.07 0.68 15.16
N TRP A 263 -15.37 1.75 14.42
CA TRP A 263 -15.56 1.63 12.97
C TRP A 263 -14.29 1.23 12.23
N ILE A 264 -13.11 1.72 12.61
CA ILE A 264 -11.82 1.31 12.02
C ILE A 264 -11.45 -0.15 12.35
N ALA A 265 -11.89 -0.67 13.49
CA ALA A 265 -11.60 -2.04 13.89
C ALA A 265 -12.47 -3.06 13.15
N PHE A 266 -13.69 -2.67 12.77
CA PHE A 266 -14.67 -3.58 12.16
C PHE A 266 -14.88 -3.35 10.65
N PHE A 267 -14.45 -2.21 10.09
CA PHE A 267 -14.65 -1.79 8.70
C PHE A 267 -13.45 -1.02 8.15
#